data_AF-A0A258DUD6-F1
#
_entry.id   AF-A0A258DUD6-F1
#
_cell.length_a   1.000
_cell.length_b   1.000
_cell.length_c   1.000
_cell.angle_alpha   90.00
_cell.angle_beta   90.00
_cell.angle_gamma   90.00
#
_symmetry.space_group_name_H-M   'P 1'
#
loop_
_entity.id
_entity.type
_entity.pdbx_description
1 polymer ?
#
loop_
_entity_poly.entity_id
_entity_poly.type
_entity_poly.pdbx_seq_one_letter_code
_entity_poly.pdbx_strand_id
1 'polypeptide(L)'
;MNDRAFVYQNTAVESNKGNYLTLDLGRAFGAKVTAFAGNQTYYQEFQPVKGYMSSVDSKIHFGLGSISQLDSLQIRWPNGTVSTLTLVKVNQHLQISPGTEATTGQSSSAAEVTLLALRNVLIPFRHKESDFVDFDRDRLRFWMVSNEGPNAAKSDINGDGKEDLFIPGAKGQASALLVQSSSGTFTQIQASLFSEDSLAEDVLGHFFDANGDGHPDLIVGSGGIEFLDYSGIYADRLYLNDGRGKFLKSAQEVGSRSIPFGYGIPTSLQVWKNDGKGSFTDVTQEVNPSFLQMGMLTAGALADLDGDGKSELIVTGDWMPIRVFSLTEGKFLERTADFGFEDTRGLWNCLLVEDITGDGKPDILAGNQGLNSRLRTSPDSQLRMVINDFDQNGALDHILSKHENQKTIPLVLRPALLKQIPSLKKQLLTYESYQNKHLEDLFPQAVWAKSLTLQADQLATSLWINEGNGGFKSQALPIEVQSAPVYSISSIPGKSGLPYLIFGGNQSRIKPELGSQLGSYGWVLNPVSANLWKAMKPQESGFLVTGEIRSMLPIQIENKPNLVVFRNNETPIVFIIR
;
A
#
# COMPACT_ATOMS: atom_id res chain seq x y z
N MET A 1 -17.21 32.64 22.74
CA MET A 1 -18.31 31.67 22.94
C MET A 1 -19.18 32.12 24.13
N ASN A 2 -19.69 33.37 24.09
CA ASN A 2 -20.44 34.01 25.18
C ASN A 2 -21.80 34.58 24.71
N ASP A 3 -22.22 34.28 23.48
CA ASP A 3 -23.52 34.70 22.96
C ASP A 3 -24.64 33.78 23.41
N ARG A 4 -25.86 34.32 23.50
CA ARG A 4 -27.06 33.53 23.78
C ARG A 4 -27.27 32.53 22.64
N ALA A 5 -27.58 31.28 22.98
CA ALA A 5 -27.98 30.29 21.99
C ALA A 5 -29.25 30.76 21.25
N PHE A 6 -29.28 30.53 19.95
CA PHE A 6 -30.41 30.85 19.09
C PHE A 6 -30.58 29.75 18.03
N VAL A 7 -31.78 29.65 17.48
CA VAL A 7 -32.16 28.63 16.50
C VAL A 7 -32.47 29.31 15.17
N TYR A 8 -31.91 28.78 14.08
CA TYR A 8 -32.32 29.15 12.74
C TYR A 8 -33.43 28.23 12.26
N GLN A 9 -34.53 28.79 11.79
CA GLN A 9 -35.55 28.06 11.02
C GLN A 9 -35.30 28.29 9.53
N ASN A 10 -35.19 27.20 8.76
CA ASN A 10 -35.20 27.30 7.31
C ASN A 10 -36.65 27.47 6.84
N THR A 11 -36.97 28.63 6.23
CA THR A 11 -38.31 28.95 5.70
C THR A 11 -38.38 28.89 4.17
N ALA A 12 -37.42 28.22 3.52
CA ALA A 12 -37.28 28.24 2.07
C ALA A 12 -38.50 27.63 1.36
N VAL A 13 -39.09 26.56 1.88
CA VAL A 13 -40.26 25.91 1.29
C VAL A 13 -41.50 26.79 1.46
N GLU A 14 -41.73 27.31 2.66
CA GLU A 14 -42.86 28.18 3.01
C GLU A 14 -42.82 29.51 2.24
N SER A 15 -41.62 29.94 1.84
CA SER A 15 -41.41 31.15 1.04
C SER A 15 -41.34 30.88 -0.47
N ASN A 16 -41.62 29.64 -0.93
CA ASN A 16 -41.45 29.19 -2.32
C ASN A 16 -40.05 29.50 -2.91
N LYS A 17 -39.01 29.47 -2.08
CA LYS A 17 -37.61 29.77 -2.43
C LYS A 17 -36.77 28.53 -2.78
N GLY A 18 -37.40 27.52 -3.37
CA GLY A 18 -36.72 26.35 -3.91
C GLY A 18 -37.34 25.03 -3.47
N ASN A 19 -36.98 23.98 -4.20
CA ASN A 19 -37.46 22.63 -4.00
C ASN A 19 -36.44 21.80 -3.22
N TYR A 20 -36.89 20.73 -2.59
CA TYR A 20 -36.02 19.82 -1.84
C TYR A 20 -36.35 18.35 -2.06
N LEU A 21 -35.45 17.46 -1.67
CA LEU A 21 -35.79 16.05 -1.47
C LEU A 21 -35.07 15.55 -0.22
N THR A 22 -35.84 15.01 0.72
CA THR A 22 -35.28 14.40 1.93
C THR A 22 -35.43 12.89 1.84
N LEU A 23 -34.36 12.15 2.15
CA LEU A 23 -34.31 10.71 2.15
C LEU A 23 -33.94 10.19 3.52
N ASP A 24 -34.70 9.22 4.00
CA ASP A 24 -34.44 8.46 5.21
C ASP A 24 -34.13 7.02 4.80
N LEU A 25 -32.87 6.64 5.00
CA LEU A 25 -32.32 5.34 4.62
C LEU A 25 -32.16 4.41 5.84
N GLY A 26 -32.73 4.79 6.99
CA GLY A 26 -32.56 4.06 8.24
C GLY A 26 -31.10 3.99 8.70
N ARG A 27 -30.59 2.78 8.93
CA ARG A 27 -29.23 2.52 9.45
C ARG A 27 -28.22 2.14 8.37
N ALA A 28 -28.41 2.60 7.14
CA ALA A 28 -27.61 2.21 5.98
C ALA A 28 -26.28 3.00 5.85
N PHE A 29 -25.48 3.07 6.92
CA PHE A 29 -24.22 3.83 6.95
C PHE A 29 -23.31 3.56 5.74
N GLY A 30 -22.87 4.61 5.06
CA GLY A 30 -22.07 4.52 3.83
C GLY A 30 -22.89 4.36 2.54
N ALA A 31 -24.22 4.35 2.60
CA ALA A 31 -25.05 4.38 1.40
C ALA A 31 -24.80 5.65 0.58
N LYS A 32 -24.65 5.51 -0.74
CA LYS A 32 -24.34 6.62 -1.64
C LYS A 32 -25.56 6.93 -2.49
N VAL A 33 -26.00 8.18 -2.45
CA VAL A 33 -27.18 8.64 -3.17
C VAL A 33 -26.76 9.61 -4.27
N THR A 34 -27.18 9.31 -5.49
CA THR A 34 -27.01 10.18 -6.66
C THR A 34 -28.37 10.55 -7.22
N ALA A 35 -28.67 11.84 -7.30
CA ALA A 35 -29.88 12.38 -7.91
C ALA A 35 -29.55 13.03 -9.27
N PHE A 36 -30.31 12.70 -10.30
CA PHE A 36 -30.13 13.19 -11.67
C PHE A 36 -31.32 14.06 -12.09
N ALA A 37 -31.03 15.24 -12.65
CA ALA A 37 -32.04 16.16 -13.18
C ALA A 37 -31.48 16.91 -14.41
N GLY A 38 -31.89 16.50 -15.60
CA GLY A 38 -31.30 16.90 -16.87
C GLY A 38 -29.79 16.64 -16.89
N ASN A 39 -29.01 17.69 -17.14
CA ASN A 39 -27.54 17.63 -17.12
C ASN A 39 -26.92 17.81 -15.74
N GLN A 40 -27.73 17.93 -14.68
CA GLN A 40 -27.26 18.14 -13.31
C GLN A 40 -27.24 16.83 -12.53
N THR A 41 -26.18 16.62 -11.77
CA THR A 41 -25.99 15.46 -10.89
C THR A 41 -25.67 15.95 -9.49
N TYR A 42 -26.43 15.47 -8.51
CA TYR A 42 -26.21 15.73 -7.09
C TYR A 42 -25.80 14.43 -6.41
N TYR A 43 -24.83 14.51 -5.49
CA TYR A 43 -24.29 13.33 -4.81
C TYR A 43 -24.17 13.59 -3.32
N GLN A 44 -24.60 12.62 -2.51
CA GLN A 44 -24.38 12.63 -1.07
C GLN A 44 -24.19 11.19 -0.56
N GLU A 45 -23.26 11.02 0.39
CA GLU A 45 -23.08 9.76 1.11
C GLU A 45 -23.68 9.87 2.51
N PHE A 46 -24.38 8.82 2.94
CA PHE A 46 -24.95 8.74 4.27
C PHE A 46 -23.86 8.46 5.30
N GLN A 47 -23.26 9.54 5.79
CA GLN A 47 -22.28 9.52 6.88
C GLN A 47 -22.71 10.52 7.97
N PRO A 48 -23.55 10.11 8.93
CA PRO A 48 -24.07 11.00 9.97
C PRO A 48 -23.03 11.31 11.07
N VAL A 49 -21.83 10.72 11.01
CA VAL A 49 -20.73 10.99 11.94
C VAL A 49 -19.84 12.10 11.39
N LYS A 50 -19.69 13.19 12.14
CA LYS A 50 -18.78 14.30 11.77
C LYS A 50 -17.55 14.45 12.68
N GLY A 51 -17.52 13.76 13.82
CA GLY A 51 -16.41 13.78 14.76
C GLY A 51 -16.67 12.96 16.03
N TYR A 52 -15.74 12.99 16.98
CA TYR A 52 -15.88 12.29 18.26
C TYR A 52 -17.12 12.79 19.02
N MET A 53 -18.05 11.88 19.31
CA MET A 53 -19.34 12.17 19.97
C MET A 53 -20.20 13.24 19.26
N SER A 54 -20.03 13.43 17.95
CA SER A 54 -20.82 14.37 17.15
C SER A 54 -21.58 13.65 16.05
N SER A 55 -22.89 13.91 15.97
CA SER A 55 -23.79 13.40 14.93
C SER A 55 -24.50 14.55 14.24
N VAL A 56 -24.90 14.33 12.99
CA VAL A 56 -25.90 15.16 12.28
C VAL A 56 -27.21 14.39 12.13
N ASP A 57 -28.23 15.05 11.57
CA ASP A 57 -29.50 14.40 11.19
C ASP A 57 -29.22 13.14 10.36
N SER A 58 -29.94 12.06 10.64
CA SER A 58 -29.77 10.77 9.97
C SER A 58 -30.39 10.74 8.56
N LYS A 59 -30.84 11.88 8.05
CA LYS A 59 -31.48 12.04 6.75
C LYS A 59 -30.55 12.71 5.77
N ILE A 60 -30.62 12.26 4.52
CA ILE A 60 -29.99 12.93 3.38
C ILE A 60 -30.94 14.01 2.89
N HIS A 61 -30.44 15.22 2.67
CA HIS A 61 -31.27 16.35 2.23
C HIS A 61 -30.62 17.06 1.05
N PHE A 62 -31.32 17.05 -0.09
CA PHE A 62 -30.94 17.79 -1.29
C PHE A 62 -31.77 19.08 -1.39
N GLY A 63 -31.08 20.21 -1.54
CA GLY A 63 -31.69 21.43 -2.07
C GLY A 63 -31.61 21.42 -3.59
N LEU A 64 -32.75 21.48 -4.27
CA LEU A 64 -32.88 21.26 -5.72
C LEU A 64 -33.28 22.54 -6.50
N GLY A 65 -33.35 23.69 -5.83
CA GLY A 65 -33.62 24.97 -6.50
C GLY A 65 -34.95 24.96 -7.25
N SER A 66 -34.96 25.31 -8.53
CA SER A 66 -36.18 25.33 -9.37
C SER A 66 -36.59 23.96 -9.94
N ILE A 67 -35.81 22.90 -9.72
CA ILE A 67 -36.10 21.56 -10.26
C ILE A 67 -37.36 21.01 -9.60
N SER A 68 -38.39 20.71 -10.39
CA SER A 68 -39.69 20.20 -9.92
C SER A 68 -39.80 18.67 -9.93
N GLN A 69 -38.88 17.98 -10.60
CA GLN A 69 -38.83 16.53 -10.70
C GLN A 69 -37.40 16.08 -11.04
N LEU A 70 -36.95 14.97 -10.44
CA LEU A 70 -35.71 14.30 -10.82
C LEU A 70 -35.99 13.25 -11.90
N ASP A 71 -35.08 13.09 -12.85
CA ASP A 71 -35.14 12.02 -13.85
C ASP A 71 -34.96 10.67 -13.17
N SER A 72 -33.97 10.59 -12.28
CA SER A 72 -33.75 9.41 -11.46
C SER A 72 -33.02 9.70 -10.15
N LEU A 73 -33.22 8.81 -9.20
CA LEU A 73 -32.54 8.75 -7.92
C LEU A 73 -31.94 7.34 -7.78
N GLN A 74 -30.61 7.27 -7.71
CA GLN A 74 -29.88 6.03 -7.53
C GLN A 74 -29.31 5.97 -6.11
N ILE A 75 -29.56 4.88 -5.41
CA ILE A 75 -29.03 4.62 -4.06
C ILE A 75 -28.21 3.35 -4.13
N ARG A 76 -26.89 3.48 -3.97
CA ARG A 76 -25.97 2.36 -3.82
C ARG A 76 -25.81 2.04 -2.35
N TRP A 77 -26.21 0.84 -1.98
CA TRP A 77 -26.19 0.37 -0.61
C TRP A 77 -24.80 -0.17 -0.21
N PRO A 78 -24.45 -0.19 1.09
CA PRO A 78 -23.15 -0.69 1.56
C PRO A 78 -22.87 -2.15 1.20
N ASN A 79 -23.91 -2.96 1.03
CA ASN A 79 -23.81 -4.36 0.60
C ASN A 79 -23.64 -4.53 -0.93
N GLY A 80 -23.51 -3.42 -1.68
CA GLY A 80 -23.31 -3.42 -3.13
C GLY A 80 -24.58 -3.43 -3.97
N THR A 81 -25.78 -3.64 -3.38
CA THR A 81 -27.03 -3.55 -4.13
C THR A 81 -27.33 -2.10 -4.53
N VAL A 82 -28.19 -1.91 -5.53
CA VAL A 82 -28.58 -0.59 -6.02
C VAL A 82 -30.09 -0.50 -6.11
N SER A 83 -30.68 0.54 -5.53
CA SER A 83 -32.08 0.92 -5.75
C SER A 83 -32.13 2.12 -6.68
N THR A 84 -32.97 2.07 -7.71
CA THR A 84 -33.18 3.17 -8.65
C THR A 84 -34.65 3.52 -8.67
N LEU A 85 -34.97 4.79 -8.44
CA LEU A 85 -36.30 5.37 -8.62
C LEU A 85 -36.23 6.33 -9.80
N THR A 86 -37.21 6.30 -10.69
CA THR A 86 -37.31 7.23 -11.82
C THR A 86 -38.44 8.24 -11.59
N LEU A 87 -38.35 9.39 -12.25
CA LEU A 87 -39.41 10.42 -12.24
C LEU A 87 -39.80 10.86 -10.82
N VAL A 88 -38.82 11.01 -9.94
CA VAL A 88 -39.03 11.28 -8.51
C VAL A 88 -39.48 12.72 -8.30
N LYS A 89 -40.69 12.90 -7.79
CA LYS A 89 -41.20 14.23 -7.41
C LYS A 89 -40.36 14.84 -6.29
N VAL A 90 -40.18 16.15 -6.34
CA VAL A 90 -39.51 16.91 -5.27
C VAL A 90 -40.52 17.31 -4.18
N ASN A 91 -40.05 18.02 -3.15
CA ASN A 91 -40.78 18.52 -2.00
C ASN A 91 -41.43 17.43 -1.14
N GLN A 92 -40.71 16.34 -0.97
CA GLN A 92 -41.18 15.20 -0.18
C GLN A 92 -40.07 14.58 0.66
N HIS A 93 -40.51 13.77 1.62
CA HIS A 93 -39.67 12.92 2.44
C HIS A 93 -39.90 11.45 2.04
N LEU A 94 -38.86 10.80 1.52
CA LEU A 94 -38.92 9.40 1.11
C LEU A 94 -38.21 8.53 2.15
N GLN A 95 -38.89 7.50 2.61
CA GLN A 95 -38.27 6.39 3.31
C GLN A 95 -37.96 5.29 2.30
N ILE A 96 -36.69 4.90 2.20
CA ILE A 96 -36.24 3.93 1.20
C ILE A 96 -35.41 2.87 1.90
N SER A 97 -35.71 1.60 1.61
CA SER A 97 -34.99 0.43 2.12
C SER A 97 -34.35 -0.35 0.98
N PRO A 98 -33.28 -1.13 1.24
CA PRO A 98 -32.71 -2.02 0.24
C PRO A 98 -33.77 -2.92 -0.42
N GLY A 99 -33.77 -2.98 -1.75
CA GLY A 99 -34.75 -3.77 -2.51
C GLY A 99 -36.09 -3.07 -2.81
N THR A 100 -36.23 -1.79 -2.45
CA THR A 100 -37.36 -0.98 -2.93
C THR A 100 -37.21 -0.73 -4.44
N GLU A 101 -37.92 -1.50 -5.27
CA GLU A 101 -37.97 -1.32 -6.73
C GLU A 101 -39.27 -0.61 -7.14
N ALA A 102 -39.16 0.42 -7.99
CA ALA A 102 -40.30 0.97 -8.72
C ALA A 102 -40.05 0.81 -10.23
N THR A 103 -40.82 -0.12 -10.81
CA THR A 103 -41.15 -0.36 -12.23
C THR A 103 -40.13 0.03 -13.32
N THR A 104 -39.40 -0.98 -13.77
CA THR A 104 -39.01 -1.32 -15.15
C THR A 104 -38.88 -0.20 -16.19
N GLY A 105 -37.65 0.27 -16.38
CA GLY A 105 -37.02 0.19 -17.69
C GLY A 105 -35.95 -0.89 -17.63
N GLN A 106 -36.29 -2.13 -18.00
CA GLN A 106 -35.27 -3.15 -18.24
C GLN A 106 -34.43 -2.69 -19.42
N SER A 107 -33.31 -2.01 -19.15
CA SER A 107 -32.16 -2.19 -19.99
C SER A 107 -31.54 -3.49 -19.53
N SER A 108 -31.93 -4.60 -20.15
CA SER A 108 -31.07 -5.78 -20.17
C SER A 108 -29.82 -5.41 -20.98
N SER A 109 -28.94 -4.61 -20.41
CA SER A 109 -27.55 -4.67 -20.84
C SER A 109 -27.14 -6.09 -20.53
N ALA A 110 -26.85 -6.89 -21.57
CA ALA A 110 -26.14 -8.15 -21.38
C ALA A 110 -25.05 -7.89 -20.34
N ALA A 111 -25.00 -8.67 -19.25
CA ALA A 111 -24.04 -8.44 -18.18
C ALA A 111 -22.66 -8.35 -18.84
N GLU A 112 -22.08 -7.15 -18.87
CA GLU A 112 -20.80 -6.95 -19.53
C GLU A 112 -19.80 -7.90 -18.89
N VAL A 113 -19.13 -8.70 -19.73
CA VAL A 113 -18.12 -9.63 -19.25
C VAL A 113 -16.97 -8.78 -18.73
N THR A 114 -16.86 -8.70 -17.41
CA THR A 114 -15.77 -8.02 -16.72
C THR A 114 -14.44 -8.71 -16.98
N LEU A 115 -13.35 -7.95 -16.95
CA LEU A 115 -11.98 -8.44 -17.11
C LEU A 115 -11.62 -9.50 -16.06
N LEU A 116 -12.01 -9.26 -14.81
CA LEU A 116 -11.81 -10.14 -13.68
C LEU A 116 -13.17 -10.61 -13.18
N ALA A 117 -13.26 -11.85 -12.77
CA ALA A 117 -14.44 -12.37 -12.10
C ALA A 117 -14.07 -13.22 -10.90
N LEU A 118 -14.77 -13.03 -9.79
CA LEU A 118 -14.54 -13.81 -8.59
C LEU A 118 -14.72 -15.31 -8.88
N ARG A 119 -13.75 -16.11 -8.45
CA ARG A 119 -13.76 -17.57 -8.57
C ARG A 119 -13.78 -18.17 -7.17
N ASN A 120 -14.65 -19.15 -6.94
CA ASN A 120 -14.75 -19.85 -5.67
C ASN A 120 -13.66 -20.92 -5.56
N VAL A 121 -12.40 -20.50 -5.41
CA VAL A 121 -11.26 -21.38 -5.12
C VAL A 121 -10.81 -21.12 -3.68
N LEU A 122 -10.79 -22.17 -2.86
CA LEU A 122 -10.31 -22.09 -1.49
C LEU A 122 -8.80 -22.24 -1.46
N ILE A 123 -8.12 -21.19 -0.98
CA ILE A 123 -6.72 -21.25 -0.54
C ILE A 123 -6.77 -21.36 0.99
N PRO A 124 -6.37 -22.48 1.61
CA PRO A 124 -6.60 -22.77 3.02
C PRO A 124 -5.63 -22.01 3.94
N PHE A 125 -5.61 -20.69 3.83
CA PHE A 125 -4.81 -19.78 4.65
C PHE A 125 -5.61 -18.52 4.96
N ARG A 126 -5.47 -18.01 6.17
CA ARG A 126 -5.97 -16.68 6.56
C ARG A 126 -4.82 -15.98 7.23
N HIS A 127 -4.31 -14.91 6.63
CA HIS A 127 -3.25 -14.13 7.28
C HIS A 127 -3.77 -13.63 8.62
N LYS A 128 -2.91 -13.62 9.63
CA LYS A 128 -3.22 -13.05 10.94
C LYS A 128 -2.00 -12.27 11.40
N GLU A 129 -2.17 -10.95 11.44
CA GLU A 129 -1.14 -10.05 11.92
C GLU A 129 -0.86 -10.24 13.41
N SER A 130 0.34 -9.85 13.83
CA SER A 130 0.70 -9.71 15.24
C SER A 130 -0.19 -8.68 15.95
N ASP A 131 -0.43 -8.90 17.25
CA ASP A 131 -1.07 -7.91 18.13
C ASP A 131 -0.06 -6.85 18.64
N PHE A 132 1.19 -6.90 18.15
CA PHE A 132 2.21 -5.91 18.50
C PHE A 132 1.81 -4.50 18.05
N VAL A 133 2.03 -3.53 18.93
CA VAL A 133 1.69 -2.13 18.70
C VAL A 133 2.98 -1.30 18.71
N ASP A 134 3.51 -0.98 17.52
CA ASP A 134 4.73 -0.17 17.36
C ASP A 134 4.70 1.13 18.20
N PHE A 135 3.54 1.79 18.27
CA PHE A 135 3.36 3.08 18.95
C PHE A 135 3.55 3.01 20.47
N ASP A 136 3.36 1.83 21.08
CA ASP A 136 3.57 1.64 22.51
C ASP A 136 5.06 1.64 22.86
N ARG A 137 5.90 1.38 21.87
CA ARG A 137 7.35 1.54 21.95
C ARG A 137 7.77 2.91 21.43
N ASP A 138 7.53 3.18 20.15
CA ASP A 138 7.98 4.38 19.45
C ASP A 138 6.81 5.37 19.31
N ARG A 139 6.58 6.15 20.37
CA ARG A 139 5.39 7.03 20.47
C ARG A 139 5.35 8.14 19.45
N LEU A 140 6.45 8.43 18.75
CA LEU A 140 6.53 9.47 17.74
C LEU A 140 6.42 8.94 16.30
N ARG A 141 6.50 7.63 16.07
CA ARG A 141 6.22 7.03 14.76
C ARG A 141 4.78 7.31 14.34
N PHE A 142 4.50 7.29 13.03
CA PHE A 142 3.24 7.71 12.46
C PHE A 142 2.41 6.59 11.81
N TRP A 143 3.04 5.47 11.43
CA TRP A 143 2.40 4.19 11.06
C TRP A 143 3.13 3.01 11.70
N MET A 144 2.50 1.83 11.71
CA MET A 144 3.19 0.58 12.07
C MET A 144 3.99 0.05 10.87
N VAL A 145 5.16 -0.54 11.15
CA VAL A 145 6.00 -1.23 10.15
C VAL A 145 6.17 -2.71 10.45
N SER A 146 5.63 -3.20 11.57
CA SER A 146 5.58 -4.64 11.90
C SER A 146 4.31 -5.28 11.30
N ASN A 147 4.03 -5.04 10.01
CA ASN A 147 2.83 -5.53 9.31
C ASN A 147 2.97 -5.57 7.77
N GLU A 148 4.14 -5.97 7.30
CA GLU A 148 4.57 -5.83 5.90
C GLU A 148 4.12 -7.00 5.01
N GLY A 149 3.87 -8.18 5.61
CA GLY A 149 3.34 -9.33 4.92
C GLY A 149 1.81 -9.30 4.71
N PRO A 150 1.25 -10.27 3.95
CA PRO A 150 1.96 -11.36 3.28
C PRO A 150 2.31 -11.04 1.82
N ASN A 151 3.60 -11.06 1.48
CA ASN A 151 4.07 -11.06 0.09
C ASN A 151 4.31 -12.51 -0.39
N ALA A 152 3.28 -13.11 -0.98
CA ALA A 152 3.31 -14.51 -1.37
C ALA A 152 4.23 -14.76 -2.58
N ALA A 153 4.66 -16.01 -2.75
CA ALA A 153 5.44 -16.47 -3.88
C ALA A 153 4.80 -17.70 -4.53
N LYS A 154 5.13 -17.95 -5.80
CA LYS A 154 4.67 -19.12 -6.54
C LYS A 154 5.81 -19.81 -7.29
N SER A 155 5.75 -21.12 -7.42
CA SER A 155 6.66 -21.95 -8.24
C SER A 155 6.10 -23.36 -8.39
N ASP A 156 6.51 -24.12 -9.40
CA ASP A 156 6.24 -25.57 -9.49
C ASP A 156 7.28 -26.31 -8.64
N ILE A 157 6.94 -26.63 -7.39
CA ILE A 157 7.92 -27.17 -6.43
C ILE A 157 8.08 -28.70 -6.53
N ASN A 158 7.19 -29.38 -7.27
CA ASN A 158 7.16 -30.84 -7.37
C ASN A 158 7.27 -31.37 -8.81
N GLY A 159 7.43 -30.48 -9.80
CA GLY A 159 7.64 -30.79 -11.20
C GLY A 159 6.38 -31.30 -11.91
N ASP A 160 5.19 -30.99 -11.41
CA ASP A 160 3.91 -31.48 -11.98
C ASP A 160 3.27 -30.54 -13.01
N GLY A 161 3.95 -29.43 -13.32
CA GLY A 161 3.54 -28.39 -14.26
C GLY A 161 2.51 -27.41 -13.72
N LYS A 162 2.19 -27.43 -12.42
CA LYS A 162 1.29 -26.47 -11.76
C LYS A 162 2.06 -25.60 -10.80
N GLU A 163 1.57 -24.37 -10.66
CA GLU A 163 2.15 -23.41 -9.73
C GLU A 163 1.59 -23.64 -8.33
N ASP A 164 2.49 -23.89 -7.39
CA ASP A 164 2.25 -24.00 -5.96
C ASP A 164 2.46 -22.64 -5.28
N LEU A 165 2.04 -22.49 -4.03
CA LEU A 165 2.09 -21.21 -3.31
C LEU A 165 2.87 -21.32 -2.01
N PHE A 166 3.73 -20.34 -1.75
CA PHE A 166 4.23 -20.02 -0.42
C PHE A 166 3.59 -18.73 0.06
N ILE A 167 2.98 -18.75 1.26
CA ILE A 167 2.34 -17.60 1.87
C ILE A 167 3.01 -17.31 3.22
N PRO A 168 3.70 -16.16 3.37
CA PRO A 168 4.31 -15.76 4.62
C PRO A 168 3.28 -15.61 5.75
N GLY A 169 3.65 -16.06 6.95
CA GLY A 169 2.92 -15.81 8.20
C GLY A 169 3.59 -14.72 9.01
N ALA A 170 2.79 -13.78 9.51
CA ALA A 170 3.25 -12.80 10.48
C ALA A 170 3.62 -13.46 11.82
N LYS A 171 4.25 -12.69 12.71
CA LYS A 171 4.69 -13.15 14.03
C LYS A 171 3.57 -13.82 14.81
N GLY A 172 3.84 -15.05 15.23
CA GLY A 172 2.92 -15.95 15.93
C GLY A 172 2.07 -16.83 14.99
N GLN A 173 2.25 -16.72 13.67
CA GLN A 173 1.62 -17.54 12.65
C GLN A 173 2.69 -18.21 11.78
N ALA A 174 2.62 -19.53 11.62
CA ALA A 174 3.49 -20.24 10.69
C ALA A 174 3.17 -19.87 9.24
N SER A 175 4.22 -19.69 8.43
CA SER A 175 4.09 -19.63 6.97
C SER A 175 3.52 -20.92 6.39
N ALA A 176 2.87 -20.83 5.23
CA ALA A 176 2.20 -21.95 4.58
C ALA A 176 2.78 -22.22 3.19
N LEU A 177 3.23 -23.46 2.97
CA LEU A 177 3.55 -24.00 1.65
C LEU A 177 2.37 -24.86 1.19
N LEU A 178 1.78 -24.52 0.05
CA LEU A 178 0.53 -25.07 -0.45
C LEU A 178 0.72 -25.65 -1.85
N VAL A 179 0.45 -26.95 -2.02
CA VAL A 179 0.52 -27.63 -3.31
C VAL A 179 -0.83 -27.60 -4.02
N GLN A 180 -0.82 -27.25 -5.29
CA GLN A 180 -2.00 -27.23 -6.16
C GLN A 180 -2.29 -28.62 -6.73
N SER A 181 -3.54 -29.08 -6.63
CA SER A 181 -4.00 -30.29 -7.32
C SER A 181 -4.43 -30.02 -8.75
N SER A 182 -4.63 -31.08 -9.54
CA SER A 182 -5.22 -30.99 -10.88
C SER A 182 -6.64 -30.42 -10.91
N SER A 183 -7.39 -30.48 -9.80
CA SER A 183 -8.73 -29.88 -9.67
C SER A 183 -8.68 -28.45 -9.11
N GLY A 184 -7.49 -27.83 -9.04
CA GLY A 184 -7.31 -26.46 -8.56
C GLY A 184 -7.51 -26.28 -7.05
N THR A 185 -7.48 -27.36 -6.27
CA THR A 185 -7.53 -27.29 -4.80
C THR A 185 -6.12 -27.19 -4.22
N PHE A 186 -5.92 -26.39 -3.18
CA PHE A 186 -4.62 -26.24 -2.52
C PHE A 186 -4.58 -27.03 -1.22
N THR A 187 -3.47 -27.75 -0.98
CA THR A 187 -3.23 -28.51 0.26
C THR A 187 -1.92 -28.07 0.91
N GLN A 188 -1.95 -27.76 2.20
CA GLN A 188 -0.74 -27.42 2.93
C GLN A 188 0.15 -28.64 3.13
N ILE A 189 1.44 -28.48 2.88
CA ILE A 189 2.48 -29.47 3.13
C ILE A 189 3.49 -28.94 4.15
N GLN A 190 4.17 -29.86 4.84
CA GLN A 190 5.26 -29.57 5.78
C GLN A 190 4.96 -28.49 6.84
N ALA A 191 3.70 -28.42 7.32
CA ALA A 191 3.30 -27.44 8.33
C ALA A 191 4.22 -27.44 9.58
N SER A 192 4.73 -28.60 9.99
CA SER A 192 5.68 -28.70 11.11
C SER A 192 6.98 -27.95 10.86
N LEU A 193 7.55 -28.00 9.64
CA LEU A 193 8.81 -27.31 9.31
C LEU A 193 8.65 -25.80 9.49
N PHE A 194 7.60 -25.21 8.91
CA PHE A 194 7.36 -23.76 9.00
C PHE A 194 6.85 -23.32 10.38
N SER A 195 6.32 -24.23 11.18
CA SER A 195 5.89 -23.91 12.55
C SER A 195 7.05 -23.63 13.52
N GLU A 196 8.24 -24.20 13.25
CA GLU A 196 9.46 -23.93 14.01
C GLU A 196 9.88 -22.46 13.95
N ASP A 197 9.47 -21.79 12.87
CA ASP A 197 9.82 -20.43 12.51
C ASP A 197 8.69 -19.41 12.78
N SER A 198 7.57 -19.86 13.35
CA SER A 198 6.36 -19.03 13.57
C SER A 198 6.52 -17.82 14.48
N LEU A 199 7.65 -17.68 15.19
CA LEU A 199 7.95 -16.46 15.96
C LEU A 199 8.52 -15.33 15.10
N ALA A 200 9.01 -15.63 13.90
CA ALA A 200 9.44 -14.63 12.94
C ALA A 200 8.25 -13.95 12.28
N GLU A 201 8.47 -12.69 11.91
CA GLU A 201 7.60 -11.95 11.00
C GLU A 201 8.06 -12.28 9.57
N ASP A 202 7.48 -13.28 8.94
CA ASP A 202 7.81 -13.62 7.56
C ASP A 202 7.08 -12.64 6.65
N VAL A 203 7.83 -11.87 5.86
CA VAL A 203 7.25 -10.80 5.03
C VAL A 203 7.17 -11.18 3.56
N LEU A 204 8.09 -12.02 3.07
CA LEU A 204 8.17 -12.44 1.68
C LEU A 204 8.75 -13.85 1.51
N GLY A 205 8.50 -14.46 0.35
CA GLY A 205 9.23 -15.61 -0.15
C GLY A 205 9.76 -15.38 -1.56
N HIS A 206 10.82 -16.08 -1.94
CA HIS A 206 11.30 -16.12 -3.33
C HIS A 206 11.83 -17.51 -3.68
N PHE A 207 11.42 -18.03 -4.84
CA PHE A 207 11.84 -19.33 -5.32
C PHE A 207 12.95 -19.21 -6.37
N PHE A 208 14.03 -19.98 -6.22
CA PHE A 208 15.15 -20.04 -7.16
C PHE A 208 15.97 -21.31 -6.94
N ASP A 209 16.76 -21.74 -7.92
CA ASP A 209 17.68 -22.88 -7.75
C ASP A 209 18.95 -22.43 -7.03
N ALA A 210 19.05 -22.70 -5.72
CA ALA A 210 20.16 -22.25 -4.89
C ALA A 210 21.35 -23.23 -4.92
N ASN A 211 21.14 -24.50 -5.22
CA ASN A 211 22.18 -25.52 -5.15
C ASN A 211 22.58 -26.12 -6.53
N GLY A 212 22.02 -25.59 -7.62
CA GLY A 212 22.30 -25.99 -8.99
C GLY A 212 21.70 -27.35 -9.38
N ASP A 213 20.72 -27.86 -8.64
CA ASP A 213 20.09 -29.17 -8.92
C ASP A 213 18.90 -29.10 -9.90
N GLY A 214 18.51 -27.89 -10.31
CA GLY A 214 17.42 -27.62 -11.23
C GLY A 214 16.04 -27.59 -10.57
N HIS A 215 15.95 -27.64 -9.24
CA HIS A 215 14.71 -27.53 -8.49
C HIS A 215 14.60 -26.17 -7.79
N PRO A 216 13.38 -25.60 -7.70
CA PRO A 216 13.19 -24.33 -7.00
C PRO A 216 13.32 -24.55 -5.49
N ASP A 217 14.37 -24.01 -4.90
CA ASP A 217 14.55 -23.77 -3.47
C ASP A 217 13.81 -22.49 -3.05
N LEU A 218 13.66 -22.28 -1.74
CA LEU A 218 12.91 -21.16 -1.18
C LEU A 218 13.79 -20.35 -0.22
N ILE A 219 13.90 -19.03 -0.45
CA ILE A 219 14.35 -18.09 0.58
C ILE A 219 13.14 -17.36 1.18
N VAL A 220 13.10 -17.28 2.50
CA VAL A 220 12.05 -16.60 3.27
C VAL A 220 12.67 -15.38 3.95
N GLY A 221 12.16 -14.20 3.60
CA GLY A 221 12.60 -12.93 4.15
C GLY A 221 11.89 -12.60 5.45
N SER A 222 12.66 -12.16 6.45
CA SER A 222 12.17 -11.78 7.78
C SER A 222 12.14 -10.27 7.96
N GLY A 223 11.06 -9.77 8.55
CA GLY A 223 10.84 -8.36 8.84
C GLY A 223 10.55 -8.10 10.31
N GLY A 224 9.83 -7.00 10.55
CA GLY A 224 9.49 -6.60 11.90
C GLY A 224 10.64 -5.94 12.66
N ILE A 225 10.32 -5.55 13.90
CA ILE A 225 11.16 -4.78 14.82
C ILE A 225 10.88 -5.16 16.28
N GLU A 226 10.10 -6.20 16.56
CA GLU A 226 9.52 -6.51 17.87
C GLU A 226 10.49 -7.16 18.87
N PHE A 227 11.54 -7.78 18.38
CA PHE A 227 12.62 -8.40 19.15
C PHE A 227 13.87 -7.52 19.18
N LEU A 228 14.79 -7.83 20.10
CA LEU A 228 16.09 -7.15 20.21
C LEU A 228 17.05 -7.56 19.07
N ASP A 229 18.02 -6.70 18.75
CA ASP A 229 19.04 -6.83 17.67
C ASP A 229 19.79 -8.16 17.58
N TYR A 230 19.78 -8.98 18.63
CA TYR A 230 20.50 -10.26 18.70
C TYR A 230 19.60 -11.50 18.54
N SER A 231 18.32 -11.33 18.22
CA SER A 231 17.50 -12.50 17.89
C SER A 231 17.79 -12.95 16.46
N GLY A 232 18.20 -14.22 16.27
CA GLY A 232 18.27 -14.85 14.95
C GLY A 232 16.92 -14.93 14.21
N ILE A 233 15.85 -14.44 14.83
CA ILE A 233 14.49 -14.37 14.28
C ILE A 233 14.40 -13.40 13.08
N TYR A 234 15.32 -12.45 12.95
CA TYR A 234 15.37 -11.51 11.82
C TYR A 234 16.22 -11.99 10.64
N ALA A 235 16.87 -13.16 10.76
CA ALA A 235 17.67 -13.70 9.69
C ALA A 235 16.76 -14.30 8.61
N ASP A 236 17.09 -14.05 7.35
CA ASP A 236 16.42 -14.74 6.25
C ASP A 236 16.86 -16.20 6.23
N ARG A 237 15.93 -17.07 5.81
CA ARG A 237 16.11 -18.52 5.90
C ARG A 237 15.99 -19.15 4.53
N LEU A 238 16.96 -20.01 4.21
CA LEU A 238 16.97 -20.82 3.01
C LEU A 238 16.40 -22.22 3.30
N TYR A 239 15.55 -22.71 2.42
CA TYR A 239 14.99 -24.06 2.44
C TYR A 239 15.27 -24.72 1.09
N LEU A 240 15.99 -25.84 1.12
CA LEU A 240 16.39 -26.61 -0.06
C LEU A 240 15.33 -27.66 -0.41
N ASN A 241 14.93 -27.74 -1.67
CA ASN A 241 13.92 -28.65 -2.19
C ASN A 241 14.56 -29.94 -2.75
N ASP A 242 13.89 -31.08 -2.59
CA ASP A 242 14.32 -32.36 -3.20
C ASP A 242 13.75 -32.62 -4.61
N GLY A 243 13.09 -31.61 -5.19
CA GLY A 243 12.40 -31.68 -6.48
C GLY A 243 11.04 -32.37 -6.44
N ARG A 244 10.59 -32.84 -5.27
CA ARG A 244 9.27 -33.47 -5.06
C ARG A 244 8.42 -32.67 -4.08
N GLY A 245 8.79 -31.42 -3.85
CA GLY A 245 8.15 -30.51 -2.92
C GLY A 245 8.49 -30.80 -1.45
N LYS A 246 9.55 -31.57 -1.15
CA LYS A 246 10.02 -31.74 0.22
C LYS A 246 11.21 -30.85 0.49
N PHE A 247 11.00 -29.86 1.36
CA PHE A 247 11.98 -28.87 1.76
C PHE A 247 12.75 -29.26 3.03
N LEU A 248 14.01 -28.88 3.10
CA LEU A 248 14.87 -28.94 4.28
C LEU A 248 15.45 -27.55 4.56
N LYS A 249 15.32 -27.07 5.79
CA LYS A 249 15.92 -25.79 6.21
C LYS A 249 17.45 -25.90 6.21
N SER A 250 18.12 -24.95 5.56
CA SER A 250 19.57 -24.79 5.62
C SER A 250 19.99 -24.35 7.02
N ALA A 251 21.16 -24.81 7.46
CA ALA A 251 21.75 -24.34 8.71
C ALA A 251 22.37 -22.93 8.57
N GLN A 252 22.56 -22.45 7.34
CA GLN A 252 23.07 -21.11 7.09
C GLN A 252 21.92 -20.09 7.14
N GLU A 253 22.09 -19.10 8.01
CA GLU A 253 21.34 -17.85 7.96
C GLU A 253 21.96 -16.93 6.89
N VAL A 254 21.09 -16.32 6.10
CA VAL A 254 21.46 -15.35 5.05
C VAL A 254 20.63 -14.10 5.27
N GLY A 255 21.15 -12.92 5.00
CA GLY A 255 20.29 -11.73 5.00
C GLY A 255 19.85 -11.23 6.38
N SER A 256 19.62 -9.93 6.46
CA SER A 256 18.75 -9.31 7.46
C SER A 256 18.38 -7.91 6.98
N ARG A 257 17.11 -7.51 7.13
CA ARG A 257 16.63 -6.21 6.60
C ARG A 257 16.56 -5.09 7.64
N SER A 258 16.35 -5.44 8.91
CA SER A 258 15.96 -4.48 9.96
C SER A 258 17.06 -4.28 11.00
N ILE A 259 17.25 -3.03 11.42
CA ILE A 259 17.88 -2.69 12.70
C ILE A 259 16.74 -2.50 13.70
N PRO A 260 16.55 -3.39 14.68
CA PRO A 260 15.47 -3.22 15.63
C PRO A 260 15.59 -1.88 16.37
N PHE A 261 14.43 -1.29 16.67
CA PHE A 261 14.30 0.04 17.28
C PHE A 261 14.85 1.23 16.46
N GLY A 262 15.45 0.99 15.30
CA GLY A 262 16.11 2.01 14.47
C GLY A 262 15.34 2.41 13.21
N TYR A 263 13.99 2.53 13.24
CA TYR A 263 13.26 2.97 12.05
C TYR A 263 13.73 4.35 11.58
N GLY A 264 14.18 4.46 10.34
CA GLY A 264 14.77 5.68 9.79
C GLY A 264 16.29 5.72 9.87
N ILE A 265 16.91 4.77 10.57
CA ILE A 265 18.35 4.54 10.45
C ILE A 265 18.58 3.77 9.14
N PRO A 266 19.45 4.26 8.23
CA PRO A 266 19.80 3.54 7.02
C PRO A 266 20.29 2.13 7.32
N THR A 267 19.70 1.14 6.66
CA THR A 267 20.11 -0.27 6.73
C THR A 267 20.91 -0.68 5.50
N SER A 268 21.44 -1.90 5.52
CA SER A 268 22.27 -2.42 4.43
C SER A 268 21.45 -3.06 3.32
N LEU A 269 21.88 -2.86 2.07
CA LEU A 269 21.66 -3.83 1.00
C LEU A 269 22.76 -4.89 1.13
N GLN A 270 22.41 -6.15 1.28
CA GLN A 270 23.43 -7.21 1.34
C GLN A 270 23.53 -7.95 0.01
N VAL A 271 24.75 -8.29 -0.40
CA VAL A 271 25.03 -9.08 -1.60
C VAL A 271 25.71 -10.38 -1.18
N TRP A 272 25.03 -11.48 -1.43
CA TRP A 272 25.46 -12.81 -1.05
C TRP A 272 25.86 -13.63 -2.28
N LYS A 273 27.13 -14.02 -2.37
CA LYS A 273 27.66 -14.84 -3.45
C LYS A 273 27.38 -16.32 -3.17
N ASN A 274 26.59 -16.94 -4.04
CA ASN A 274 26.33 -18.38 -4.02
C ASN A 274 27.52 -19.17 -4.59
N ASP A 275 27.89 -20.28 -3.95
CA ASP A 275 28.92 -21.22 -4.43
C ASP A 275 28.39 -22.27 -5.44
N GLY A 276 27.08 -22.24 -5.70
CA GLY A 276 26.39 -23.19 -6.57
C GLY A 276 26.07 -24.52 -5.90
N LYS A 277 26.14 -24.60 -4.58
CA LYS A 277 25.81 -25.78 -3.76
C LYS A 277 24.89 -25.42 -2.59
N GLY A 278 24.25 -24.24 -2.64
CA GLY A 278 23.37 -23.74 -1.60
C GLY A 278 24.10 -23.10 -0.42
N SER A 279 25.39 -22.77 -0.56
CA SER A 279 26.15 -22.01 0.44
C SER A 279 26.47 -20.60 -0.06
N PHE A 280 26.29 -19.62 0.81
CA PHE A 280 26.39 -18.20 0.48
C PHE A 280 27.54 -17.53 1.23
N THR A 281 28.20 -16.56 0.62
CA THR A 281 29.21 -15.71 1.27
C THR A 281 28.81 -14.25 1.11
N ASP A 282 28.72 -13.50 2.21
CA ASP A 282 28.49 -12.06 2.16
C ASP A 282 29.71 -11.37 1.52
N VAL A 283 29.51 -10.78 0.34
CA VAL A 283 30.51 -10.03 -0.42
C VAL A 283 30.17 -8.55 -0.52
N THR A 284 29.24 -8.06 0.31
CA THR A 284 28.68 -6.70 0.25
C THR A 284 29.78 -5.63 0.21
N GLN A 285 30.75 -5.71 1.12
CA GLN A 285 31.85 -4.74 1.17
C GLN A 285 32.77 -4.82 -0.05
N GLU A 286 32.94 -6.00 -0.64
CA GLU A 286 33.80 -6.21 -1.80
C GLU A 286 33.20 -5.60 -3.07
N VAL A 287 31.88 -5.74 -3.23
CA VAL A 287 31.16 -5.29 -4.42
C VAL A 287 30.77 -3.82 -4.36
N ASN A 288 30.40 -3.30 -3.19
CA ASN A 288 30.21 -1.88 -2.93
C ASN A 288 30.10 -1.56 -1.42
N PRO A 289 31.11 -0.91 -0.79
CA PRO A 289 31.04 -0.54 0.63
C PRO A 289 29.88 0.38 1.02
N SER A 290 29.35 1.19 0.08
CA SER A 290 28.21 2.08 0.38
C SER A 290 26.92 1.30 0.64
N PHE A 291 26.88 0.03 0.26
CA PHE A 291 25.74 -0.84 0.47
C PHE A 291 25.43 -1.09 1.96
N LEU A 292 26.38 -0.84 2.86
CA LEU A 292 26.15 -0.93 4.30
C LEU A 292 25.23 0.18 4.86
N GLN A 293 25.00 1.26 4.11
CA GLN A 293 24.18 2.41 4.53
C GLN A 293 23.29 2.90 3.38
N MET A 294 22.43 2.02 2.89
CA MET A 294 21.65 2.26 1.67
C MET A 294 20.38 3.08 1.87
N GLY A 295 19.77 2.96 3.05
CA GLY A 295 18.47 3.53 3.35
C GLY A 295 17.53 2.46 3.89
N MET A 296 16.23 2.66 3.76
CA MET A 296 15.22 1.72 4.27
C MET A 296 14.55 1.00 3.11
N LEU A 297 15.21 -0.03 2.61
CA LEU A 297 14.84 -0.74 1.39
C LEU A 297 13.49 -1.46 1.54
N THR A 298 12.60 -1.30 0.57
CA THR A 298 11.28 -1.96 0.54
C THR A 298 11.09 -2.85 -0.68
N ALA A 299 11.74 -2.52 -1.81
CA ALA A 299 11.68 -3.33 -3.02
C ALA A 299 12.95 -3.18 -3.87
N GLY A 300 13.16 -4.16 -4.75
CA GLY A 300 14.21 -4.12 -5.75
C GLY A 300 13.88 -4.96 -6.98
N ALA A 301 14.52 -4.65 -8.09
CA ALA A 301 14.37 -5.35 -9.37
C ALA A 301 15.68 -5.28 -10.16
N LEU A 302 15.80 -6.18 -11.15
CA LEU A 302 16.87 -6.17 -12.14
C LEU A 302 16.26 -5.98 -13.52
N ALA A 303 16.78 -5.04 -14.31
CA ALA A 303 16.38 -4.83 -15.69
C ALA A 303 17.46 -4.09 -16.48
N ASP A 304 17.56 -4.36 -17.79
CA ASP A 304 18.45 -3.62 -18.71
C ASP A 304 17.80 -2.27 -19.06
N LEU A 305 18.20 -1.20 -18.35
CA LEU A 305 17.55 0.10 -18.45
C LEU A 305 18.13 0.96 -19.58
N ASP A 306 19.38 0.73 -19.98
CA ASP A 306 20.06 1.52 -21.01
C ASP A 306 20.22 0.80 -22.35
N GLY A 307 19.90 -0.49 -22.42
CA GLY A 307 19.91 -1.31 -23.63
C GLY A 307 21.29 -1.88 -23.96
N ASP A 308 22.22 -1.93 -23.00
CA ASP A 308 23.57 -2.48 -23.20
C ASP A 308 23.64 -4.02 -23.09
N GLY A 309 22.52 -4.67 -22.77
CA GLY A 309 22.40 -6.12 -22.57
C GLY A 309 22.77 -6.60 -21.17
N LYS A 310 23.09 -5.71 -20.23
CA LYS A 310 23.30 -6.02 -18.81
C LYS A 310 22.19 -5.37 -17.99
N SER A 311 21.80 -6.04 -16.91
CA SER A 311 20.78 -5.48 -16.02
C SER A 311 21.40 -4.53 -14.98
N GLU A 312 20.74 -3.40 -14.79
CA GLU A 312 20.88 -2.55 -13.62
C GLU A 312 20.11 -3.14 -12.44
N LEU A 313 20.64 -2.91 -11.24
CA LEU A 313 19.92 -3.07 -9.98
C LEU A 313 19.16 -1.78 -9.68
N ILE A 314 17.85 -1.88 -9.57
CA ILE A 314 16.94 -0.82 -9.13
C ILE A 314 16.50 -1.14 -7.71
N VAL A 315 16.64 -0.19 -6.79
CA VAL A 315 16.15 -0.33 -5.41
C VAL A 315 15.35 0.88 -4.99
N THR A 316 14.31 0.64 -4.19
CA THR A 316 13.45 1.68 -3.62
C THR A 316 13.27 1.44 -2.12
N GLY A 317 12.82 2.47 -1.42
CA GLY A 317 12.64 2.40 0.01
C GLY A 317 11.98 3.64 0.62
N ASP A 318 11.79 3.58 1.92
CA ASP A 318 11.31 4.70 2.70
C ASP A 318 12.38 5.81 2.80
N TRP A 319 11.96 7.05 2.58
CA TRP A 319 12.75 8.27 2.69
C TRP A 319 14.04 8.31 1.84
N MET A 320 14.01 7.64 0.69
CA MET A 320 15.16 7.56 -0.22
C MET A 320 14.70 7.71 -1.68
N PRO A 321 15.59 8.12 -2.59
CA PRO A 321 15.26 8.13 -4.01
C PRO A 321 15.15 6.70 -4.54
N ILE A 322 14.58 6.55 -5.72
CA ILE A 322 14.82 5.36 -6.55
C ILE A 322 16.31 5.37 -6.87
N ARG A 323 17.04 4.31 -6.51
CA ARG A 323 18.48 4.22 -6.76
C ARG A 323 18.75 3.16 -7.81
N VAL A 324 19.69 3.45 -8.70
CA VAL A 324 20.05 2.59 -9.83
C VAL A 324 21.54 2.30 -9.79
N PHE A 325 21.92 1.04 -9.99
CA PHE A 325 23.32 0.60 -9.98
C PHE A 325 23.61 -0.31 -11.18
N SER A 326 24.67 -0.03 -11.93
CA SER A 326 25.15 -0.95 -12.97
C SER A 326 26.22 -1.86 -12.40
N LEU A 327 26.25 -3.13 -12.83
CA LEU A 327 27.30 -4.08 -12.47
C LEU A 327 28.44 -4.03 -13.50
N THR A 328 29.61 -3.52 -13.07
CA THR A 328 30.81 -3.42 -13.91
C THR A 328 31.97 -4.14 -13.24
N GLU A 329 32.58 -5.12 -13.92
CA GLU A 329 33.72 -5.89 -13.42
C GLU A 329 33.50 -6.51 -12.01
N GLY A 330 32.27 -6.97 -11.74
CA GLY A 330 31.90 -7.55 -10.45
C GLY A 330 31.65 -6.54 -9.33
N LYS A 331 31.60 -5.24 -9.63
CA LYS A 331 31.29 -4.17 -8.66
C LYS A 331 30.05 -3.40 -9.07
N PHE A 332 29.23 -3.02 -8.10
CA PHE A 332 28.07 -2.17 -8.33
C PHE A 332 28.46 -0.71 -8.28
N LEU A 333 28.28 0.01 -9.39
CA LEU A 333 28.49 1.44 -9.48
C LEU A 333 27.13 2.15 -9.44
N GLU A 334 26.99 3.15 -8.59
CA GLU A 334 25.76 3.95 -8.55
C GLU A 334 25.63 4.84 -9.79
N ARG A 335 24.47 4.75 -10.44
CA ARG A 335 24.09 5.48 -11.66
C ARG A 335 22.80 6.28 -11.48
N THR A 336 22.32 6.43 -10.25
CA THR A 336 21.05 7.12 -9.91
C THR A 336 20.89 8.49 -10.61
N ALA A 337 21.95 9.31 -10.61
CA ALA A 337 21.94 10.62 -11.28
C ALA A 337 21.90 10.49 -12.81
N ASP A 338 22.64 9.54 -13.38
CA ASP A 338 22.72 9.31 -14.82
C ASP A 338 21.38 8.88 -15.42
N PHE A 339 20.56 8.17 -14.64
CA PHE A 339 19.19 7.80 -14.99
C PHE A 339 18.13 8.84 -14.55
N GLY A 340 18.53 9.95 -13.93
CA GLY A 340 17.64 11.06 -13.57
C GLY A 340 16.74 10.83 -12.35
N PHE A 341 17.14 9.95 -11.43
CA PHE A 341 16.33 9.56 -10.27
C PHE A 341 16.75 10.23 -8.93
N GLU A 342 17.73 11.14 -8.94
CA GLU A 342 18.28 11.76 -7.72
C GLU A 342 17.26 12.52 -6.86
N ASP A 343 16.27 13.17 -7.48
CA ASP A 343 15.22 13.94 -6.81
C ASP A 343 13.90 13.17 -6.67
N THR A 344 13.98 11.84 -6.61
CA THR A 344 12.81 10.97 -6.43
C THR A 344 12.63 10.49 -4.99
N ARG A 345 13.12 11.24 -3.99
CA ARG A 345 12.99 10.82 -2.58
C ARG A 345 11.52 10.65 -2.22
N GLY A 346 11.13 9.45 -1.80
CA GLY A 346 9.73 9.10 -1.55
C GLY A 346 9.56 8.13 -0.38
N LEU A 347 8.33 7.67 -0.19
CA LEU A 347 7.97 6.63 0.78
C LEU A 347 7.53 5.39 -0.02
N TRP A 348 8.51 4.83 -0.73
CA TRP A 348 8.27 3.77 -1.72
C TRP A 348 7.98 2.44 -1.02
N ASN A 349 6.96 1.72 -1.50
CA ASN A 349 6.49 0.48 -0.89
C ASN A 349 6.69 -0.74 -1.80
N CYS A 350 6.62 -0.56 -3.13
CA CYS A 350 6.78 -1.65 -4.09
C CYS A 350 7.28 -1.15 -5.45
N LEU A 351 7.72 -2.07 -6.30
CA LEU A 351 8.32 -1.80 -7.59
C LEU A 351 7.85 -2.85 -8.61
N LEU A 352 7.48 -2.41 -9.81
CA LEU A 352 7.30 -3.24 -11.00
C LEU A 352 8.20 -2.66 -12.10
N VAL A 353 9.04 -3.51 -12.72
CA VAL A 353 9.93 -3.11 -13.83
C VAL A 353 9.69 -4.04 -15.01
N GLU A 354 8.94 -3.58 -16.00
CA GLU A 354 8.47 -4.36 -17.15
C GLU A 354 8.26 -3.43 -18.35
N ASP A 355 8.27 -3.96 -19.56
CA ASP A 355 7.84 -3.23 -20.76
C ASP A 355 6.32 -3.08 -20.77
N ILE A 356 5.82 -1.94 -20.28
CA ILE A 356 4.37 -1.67 -20.21
C ILE A 356 3.89 -0.85 -21.41
N THR A 357 4.80 -0.24 -22.16
CA THR A 357 4.50 0.52 -23.37
C THR A 357 4.53 -0.31 -24.65
N GLY A 358 5.04 -1.54 -24.58
CA GLY A 358 5.17 -2.48 -25.69
C GLY A 358 6.28 -2.14 -26.68
N ASP A 359 7.27 -1.35 -26.25
CA ASP A 359 8.36 -0.86 -27.11
C ASP A 359 9.66 -1.67 -26.97
N GLY A 360 9.64 -2.74 -26.15
CA GLY A 360 10.76 -3.62 -25.87
C GLY A 360 11.71 -3.10 -24.79
N LYS A 361 11.41 -1.97 -24.13
CA LYS A 361 12.24 -1.41 -23.06
C LYS A 361 11.53 -1.51 -21.72
N PRO A 362 12.23 -1.88 -20.64
CA PRO A 362 11.63 -1.91 -19.32
C PRO A 362 11.34 -0.51 -18.80
N ASP A 363 10.09 -0.27 -18.41
CA ASP A 363 9.62 0.91 -17.71
C ASP A 363 9.64 0.70 -16.20
N ILE A 364 9.65 1.77 -15.42
CA ILE A 364 9.67 1.71 -13.95
C ILE A 364 8.34 2.20 -13.38
N LEU A 365 7.66 1.37 -12.61
CA LEU A 365 6.43 1.73 -11.91
C LEU A 365 6.61 1.48 -10.40
N ALA A 366 6.62 2.56 -9.60
CA ALA A 366 6.89 2.48 -8.17
C ALA A 366 5.67 2.89 -7.33
N GLY A 367 5.23 2.01 -6.45
CA GLY A 367 4.17 2.25 -5.48
C GLY A 367 4.65 3.12 -4.32
N ASN A 368 3.89 4.16 -3.96
CA ASN A 368 4.26 5.13 -2.92
C ASN A 368 3.07 5.33 -1.94
N GLN A 369 3.21 6.27 -1.01
CA GLN A 369 2.21 6.65 0.00
C GLN A 369 0.86 7.11 -0.58
N GLY A 370 0.84 7.61 -1.80
CA GLY A 370 -0.31 8.24 -2.42
C GLY A 370 -0.56 9.66 -1.92
N LEU A 371 -1.48 10.36 -2.60
CA LEU A 371 -1.77 11.77 -2.35
C LEU A 371 -2.93 11.98 -1.38
N ASN A 372 -3.68 10.93 -1.03
CA ASN A 372 -4.86 11.01 -0.16
C ASN A 372 -4.55 10.70 1.32
N SER A 373 -3.66 11.48 1.94
CA SER A 373 -3.36 11.38 3.37
C SER A 373 -3.29 12.76 4.04
N ARG A 374 -2.87 12.87 5.30
CA ARG A 374 -2.48 14.17 5.89
C ARG A 374 -1.01 14.51 5.64
N LEU A 375 -0.23 13.55 5.15
CA LEU A 375 1.15 13.77 4.74
C LEU A 375 1.17 14.53 3.42
N ARG A 376 1.94 15.60 3.38
CA ARG A 376 2.05 16.50 2.23
C ARG A 376 3.49 16.95 2.14
N THR A 377 3.98 17.02 0.91
CA THR A 377 5.28 17.59 0.58
C THR A 377 5.13 18.48 -0.65
N SER A 378 5.89 19.55 -0.71
CA SER A 378 6.01 20.46 -1.85
C SER A 378 7.37 21.17 -1.77
N PRO A 379 7.81 21.87 -2.84
CA PRO A 379 9.06 22.63 -2.80
C PRO A 379 9.16 23.63 -1.64
N ASP A 380 8.04 24.23 -1.24
CA ASP A 380 7.99 25.22 -0.14
C ASP A 380 7.71 24.60 1.24
N SER A 381 7.29 23.33 1.28
CA SER A 381 6.86 22.59 2.48
C SER A 381 7.32 21.15 2.39
N GLN A 382 8.58 20.90 2.74
CA GLN A 382 9.18 19.57 2.57
C GLN A 382 8.79 18.67 3.74
N LEU A 383 8.25 17.49 3.44
CA LEU A 383 8.03 16.47 4.47
C LEU A 383 9.38 15.91 4.94
N ARG A 384 9.60 15.87 6.25
CA ARG A 384 10.85 15.38 6.85
C ARG A 384 10.60 14.49 8.06
N MET A 385 11.59 13.67 8.38
CA MET A 385 11.71 12.99 9.67
C MET A 385 13.08 13.31 10.26
N VAL A 386 13.09 13.84 11.49
CA VAL A 386 14.32 14.16 12.20
C VAL A 386 14.53 13.14 13.30
N ILE A 387 15.71 12.52 13.31
CA ILE A 387 16.06 11.40 14.17
C ILE A 387 17.25 11.76 15.04
N ASN A 388 17.10 11.60 16.35
CA ASN A 388 18.19 11.78 17.32
C ASN A 388 17.79 11.22 18.68
N ASP A 389 18.74 11.09 19.59
CA ASP A 389 18.50 10.95 21.02
C ASP A 389 18.37 12.36 21.64
N PHE A 390 17.15 12.92 21.61
CA PHE A 390 16.96 14.34 21.92
C PHE A 390 17.09 14.67 23.41
N ASP A 391 16.81 13.70 24.30
CA ASP A 391 16.98 13.85 25.75
C ASP A 391 18.20 13.11 26.32
N GLN A 392 19.04 12.53 25.45
CA GLN A 392 20.31 11.88 25.78
C GLN A 392 20.14 10.68 26.73
N ASN A 393 19.09 9.89 26.49
CA ASN A 393 18.76 8.71 27.30
C ASN A 393 19.23 7.38 26.67
N GLY A 394 19.83 7.43 25.47
CA GLY A 394 20.32 6.29 24.70
C GLY A 394 19.33 5.70 23.69
N ALA A 395 18.08 6.18 23.64
CA ALA A 395 17.07 5.76 22.68
C ALA A 395 16.86 6.80 21.57
N LEU A 396 16.57 6.33 20.36
CA LEU A 396 16.31 7.20 19.22
C LEU A 396 14.85 7.67 19.19
N ASP A 397 14.67 8.96 19.00
CA ASP A 397 13.39 9.61 18.76
C ASP A 397 13.23 9.98 17.29
N HIS A 398 12.07 9.69 16.73
CA HIS A 398 11.76 9.90 15.32
C HIS A 398 10.66 10.95 15.17
N ILE A 399 11.03 12.21 14.96
CA ILE A 399 10.09 13.33 14.91
C ILE A 399 9.69 13.62 13.47
N LEU A 400 8.47 13.20 13.10
CA LEU A 400 7.85 13.62 11.84
C LEU A 400 7.63 15.15 11.85
N SER A 401 8.04 15.81 10.77
CA SER A 401 8.05 17.27 10.67
C SER A 401 7.83 17.76 9.25
N LYS A 402 7.62 19.06 9.12
CA LYS A 402 7.70 19.79 7.86
C LYS A 402 8.80 20.84 7.95
N HIS A 403 9.50 21.05 6.85
CA HIS A 403 10.42 22.15 6.73
C HIS A 403 9.82 23.23 5.83
N GLU A 404 9.54 24.40 6.42
CA GLU A 404 8.92 25.55 5.79
C GLU A 404 9.66 26.81 6.26
N ASN A 405 9.99 27.73 5.35
CA ASN A 405 10.64 29.00 5.68
C ASN A 405 11.87 28.88 6.62
N GLN A 406 12.77 27.93 6.33
CA GLN A 406 14.00 27.65 7.12
C GLN A 406 13.73 27.14 8.54
N LYS A 407 12.51 26.66 8.82
CA LYS A 407 12.11 26.19 10.15
C LYS A 407 11.52 24.79 10.09
N THR A 408 11.77 24.00 11.14
CA THR A 408 11.30 22.62 11.22
C THR A 408 10.12 22.51 12.17
N ILE A 409 8.92 22.37 11.61
CA ILE A 409 7.64 22.33 12.33
C ILE A 409 7.31 20.87 12.66
N PRO A 410 7.18 20.47 13.94
CA PRO A 410 6.76 19.13 14.31
C PRO A 410 5.32 18.85 13.88
N LEU A 411 5.09 17.69 13.25
CA LEU A 411 3.76 17.17 12.92
C LEU A 411 3.19 16.27 14.03
N VAL A 412 3.96 16.01 15.07
CA VAL A 412 3.55 15.19 16.22
C VAL A 412 2.73 16.00 17.23
N LEU A 413 1.79 15.34 17.90
CA LEU A 413 0.97 16.00 18.92
C LEU A 413 1.78 16.26 20.20
N ARG A 414 1.55 17.41 20.86
CA ARG A 414 2.18 17.76 22.15
C ARG A 414 2.13 16.63 23.19
N PRO A 415 0.99 15.95 23.45
CA PRO A 415 0.97 14.86 24.42
C PRO A 415 1.86 13.67 24.06
N ALA A 416 2.00 13.34 22.78
CA ALA A 416 2.90 12.28 22.31
C ALA A 416 4.36 12.70 22.51
N LEU A 417 4.69 13.94 22.12
CA LEU A 417 6.02 14.52 22.31
C LEU A 417 6.44 14.54 23.79
N LEU A 418 5.56 14.96 24.71
CA LEU A 418 5.86 15.00 26.15
C LEU A 418 5.89 13.63 26.83
N LYS A 419 5.25 12.62 26.24
CA LYS A 419 5.33 11.24 26.72
C LYS A 419 6.64 10.60 26.26
N GLN A 420 7.08 10.88 25.04
CA GLN A 420 8.35 10.39 24.51
C GLN A 420 9.54 11.11 25.14
N ILE A 421 9.48 12.45 25.25
CA ILE A 421 10.57 13.32 25.68
C ILE A 421 10.10 14.16 26.90
N PRO A 422 10.09 13.60 28.13
CA PRO A 422 9.54 14.25 29.31
C PRO A 422 10.26 15.55 29.72
N SER A 423 11.51 15.73 29.30
CA SER A 423 12.32 16.92 29.61
C SER A 423 11.68 18.22 29.08
N LEU A 424 10.90 18.14 28.00
CA LEU A 424 10.19 19.28 27.38
C LEU A 424 8.99 19.79 28.18
N LYS A 425 8.56 19.09 29.24
CA LYS A 425 7.34 19.45 30.03
C LYS A 425 7.37 20.88 30.56
N LYS A 426 8.55 21.36 31.00
CA LYS A 426 8.71 22.73 31.53
C LYS A 426 8.55 23.79 30.45
N GLN A 427 8.97 23.50 29.21
CA GLN A 427 8.90 24.42 28.08
C GLN A 427 7.49 24.43 27.46
N LEU A 428 6.81 23.29 27.46
CA LEU A 428 5.53 23.09 26.77
C LEU A 428 4.40 22.88 27.78
N LEU A 429 4.13 23.83 28.67
CA LEU A 429 3.09 23.70 29.71
C LEU A 429 1.66 23.70 29.13
N THR A 430 1.42 24.49 28.08
CA THR A 430 0.10 24.67 27.45
C THR A 430 0.15 24.34 25.95
N TYR A 431 -1.01 24.15 25.32
CA TYR A 431 -1.07 24.00 23.85
C TYR A 431 -0.59 25.27 23.13
N GLU A 432 -0.90 26.45 23.68
CA GLU A 432 -0.41 27.73 23.17
C GLU A 432 1.12 27.79 23.14
N SER A 433 1.80 27.28 24.18
CA SER A 433 3.26 27.21 24.23
C SER A 433 3.89 26.28 23.18
N TYR A 434 3.09 25.42 22.53
CA TYR A 434 3.54 24.48 21.49
C TYR A 434 3.19 24.92 20.07
N GLN A 435 2.07 25.64 19.87
CA GLN A 435 1.51 25.95 18.55
C GLN A 435 2.51 26.56 17.55
N ASN A 436 3.47 27.36 18.03
CA ASN A 436 4.45 28.07 17.19
C ASN A 436 5.90 27.61 17.45
N LYS A 437 6.09 26.39 17.98
CA LYS A 437 7.42 25.85 18.27
C LYS A 437 7.97 25.10 17.07
N HIS A 438 9.22 25.42 16.73
CA HIS A 438 10.02 24.66 15.79
C HIS A 438 10.99 23.76 16.55
N LEU A 439 11.50 22.69 15.94
CA LEU A 439 12.42 21.77 16.61
C LEU A 439 13.69 22.49 17.10
N GLU A 440 14.16 23.49 16.35
CA GLU A 440 15.29 24.34 16.71
C GLU A 440 15.03 25.18 17.98
N ASP A 441 13.77 25.44 18.32
CA ASP A 441 13.39 26.14 19.56
C ASP A 441 13.25 25.17 20.75
N LEU A 442 13.07 23.88 20.49
CA LEU A 442 12.83 22.84 21.51
C LEU A 442 14.12 22.19 22.00
N PHE A 443 15.15 22.12 21.15
CA PHE A 443 16.37 21.38 21.43
C PHE A 443 17.62 22.24 21.31
N PRO A 444 18.65 22.00 22.15
CA PRO A 444 19.93 22.69 22.03
C PRO A 444 20.59 22.47 20.66
N GLN A 445 21.28 23.49 20.14
CA GLN A 445 21.99 23.41 18.86
C GLN A 445 22.97 22.21 18.79
N ALA A 446 23.61 21.86 19.90
CA ALA A 446 24.54 20.73 19.97
C ALA A 446 23.87 19.36 19.75
N VAL A 447 22.60 19.22 20.14
CA VAL A 447 21.79 18.03 19.86
C VAL A 447 21.35 18.09 18.40
N TRP A 448 20.73 19.20 18.01
CA TRP A 448 20.23 19.41 16.64
C TRP A 448 21.28 19.16 15.55
N ALA A 449 22.51 19.64 15.73
CA ALA A 449 23.60 19.49 14.76
C ALA A 449 24.03 18.03 14.52
N LYS A 450 23.61 17.10 15.38
CA LYS A 450 23.87 15.65 15.26
C LYS A 450 22.66 14.86 14.78
N SER A 451 21.55 15.52 14.49
CA SER A 451 20.33 14.84 14.05
C SER A 451 20.47 14.32 12.62
N LEU A 452 20.04 13.08 12.39
CA LEU A 452 19.80 12.58 11.05
C LEU A 452 18.48 13.16 10.53
N THR A 453 18.51 13.73 9.33
CA THR A 453 17.31 14.30 8.70
C THR A 453 17.01 13.54 7.42
N LEU A 454 15.85 12.91 7.39
CA LEU A 454 15.29 12.27 6.22
C LEU A 454 14.27 13.19 5.54
N GLN A 455 14.13 13.08 4.22
CA GLN A 455 13.24 13.93 3.42
C GLN A 455 12.52 13.12 2.34
N ALA A 456 11.26 13.46 2.08
CA ALA A 456 10.49 12.97 0.94
C ALA A 456 10.06 14.14 0.06
N ASP A 457 10.41 14.11 -1.22
CA ASP A 457 10.07 15.13 -2.22
C ASP A 457 8.78 14.80 -2.95
N GLN A 458 8.41 13.52 -3.01
CA GLN A 458 7.18 13.07 -3.63
C GLN A 458 6.52 11.92 -2.89
N LEU A 459 5.19 11.94 -2.90
CA LEU A 459 4.34 10.91 -2.30
C LEU A 459 3.48 10.18 -3.34
N ALA A 460 3.51 10.64 -4.60
CA ALA A 460 2.72 10.01 -5.65
C ALA A 460 3.30 8.64 -6.01
N THR A 461 2.41 7.66 -6.21
CA THR A 461 2.73 6.46 -6.98
C THR A 461 2.98 6.89 -8.41
N SER A 462 4.10 6.48 -8.98
CA SER A 462 4.67 7.13 -10.17
C SER A 462 5.11 6.10 -11.20
N LEU A 463 4.92 6.47 -12.47
CA LEU A 463 5.38 5.74 -13.63
C LEU A 463 6.49 6.54 -14.32
N TRP A 464 7.56 5.86 -14.73
CA TRP A 464 8.61 6.39 -15.57
C TRP A 464 8.77 5.53 -16.80
N ILE A 465 8.52 6.12 -17.95
CA ILE A 465 8.62 5.47 -19.26
C ILE A 465 10.06 5.56 -19.74
N ASN A 466 10.61 4.45 -20.21
CA ASN A 466 11.96 4.37 -20.75
C ASN A 466 11.99 4.90 -22.20
N GLU A 467 12.63 6.06 -22.42
CA GLU A 467 12.77 6.66 -23.74
C GLU A 467 14.00 6.09 -24.51
N GLY A 468 14.77 5.20 -23.89
CA GLY A 468 15.99 4.58 -24.42
C GLY A 468 17.27 5.28 -23.99
N ASN A 469 18.41 4.59 -24.13
CA ASN A 469 19.74 5.07 -23.73
C ASN A 469 19.80 5.58 -22.27
N GLY A 470 19.02 4.96 -21.37
CA GLY A 470 18.92 5.33 -19.95
C GLY A 470 18.10 6.59 -19.66
N GLY A 471 17.43 7.17 -20.65
CA GLY A 471 16.52 8.30 -20.46
C GLY A 471 15.14 7.86 -19.96
N PHE A 472 14.64 8.50 -18.91
CA PHE A 472 13.31 8.25 -18.36
C PHE A 472 12.43 9.48 -18.33
N LYS A 473 11.14 9.29 -18.66
CA LYS A 473 10.13 10.34 -18.59
C LYS A 473 9.03 9.95 -17.61
N SER A 474 8.82 10.78 -16.61
CA SER A 474 7.73 10.59 -15.66
C SER A 474 6.37 10.80 -16.34
N GLN A 475 5.43 9.89 -16.06
CA GLN A 475 4.06 9.91 -16.54
C GLN A 475 3.11 9.89 -15.35
N ALA A 476 2.19 10.86 -15.31
CA ALA A 476 1.18 10.92 -14.26
C ALA A 476 0.19 9.75 -14.41
N LEU A 477 -0.10 9.10 -13.29
CA LEU A 477 -1.13 8.07 -13.17
C LEU A 477 -2.48 8.70 -12.78
N PRO A 478 -3.61 8.02 -13.06
CA PRO A 478 -4.93 8.46 -12.62
C PRO A 478 -5.01 8.69 -11.11
N ILE A 479 -5.83 9.67 -10.69
CA ILE A 479 -5.95 10.09 -9.29
C ILE A 479 -6.45 8.95 -8.38
N GLU A 480 -7.19 8.02 -8.95
CA GLU A 480 -7.65 6.80 -8.31
C GLU A 480 -6.51 6.02 -7.67
N VAL A 481 -5.40 5.84 -8.38
CA VAL A 481 -4.21 5.12 -7.87
C VAL A 481 -3.58 5.84 -6.66
N GLN A 482 -3.82 7.14 -6.52
CA GLN A 482 -3.28 7.97 -5.44
C GLN A 482 -4.19 7.99 -4.19
N SER A 483 -5.29 7.22 -4.17
CA SER A 483 -6.30 7.27 -3.11
C SER A 483 -5.88 6.60 -1.80
N ALA A 484 -4.80 5.82 -1.81
CA ALA A 484 -4.18 5.18 -0.66
C ALA A 484 -2.72 4.76 -1.01
N PRO A 485 -1.91 4.33 -0.02
CA PRO A 485 -0.60 3.73 -0.29
C PRO A 485 -0.75 2.49 -1.16
N VAL A 486 0.14 2.34 -2.13
CA VAL A 486 0.20 1.18 -3.03
C VAL A 486 1.31 0.25 -2.54
N TYR A 487 0.95 -0.95 -2.11
CA TYR A 487 1.86 -1.99 -1.63
C TYR A 487 2.07 -3.14 -2.62
N SER A 488 1.23 -3.25 -3.65
CA SER A 488 1.35 -4.28 -4.66
C SER A 488 0.91 -3.77 -6.02
N ILE A 489 1.69 -4.11 -7.04
CA ILE A 489 1.41 -3.81 -8.43
C ILE A 489 1.57 -5.12 -9.21
N SER A 490 0.63 -5.43 -10.09
CA SER A 490 0.70 -6.58 -11.00
C SER A 490 0.27 -6.15 -12.39
N SER A 491 0.88 -6.73 -13.42
CA SER A 491 0.39 -6.64 -14.80
C SER A 491 -0.39 -7.91 -15.17
N ILE A 492 -1.35 -7.79 -16.06
CA ILE A 492 -1.97 -8.93 -16.77
C ILE A 492 -2.07 -8.61 -18.26
N PRO A 493 -1.99 -9.62 -19.16
CA PRO A 493 -2.06 -9.39 -20.60
C PRO A 493 -3.33 -8.62 -21.00
N GLY A 494 -3.17 -7.59 -21.82
CA GLY A 494 -4.30 -6.82 -22.35
C GLY A 494 -4.63 -7.16 -23.80
N LYS A 495 -5.85 -6.79 -24.21
CA LYS A 495 -6.40 -7.12 -25.54
C LYS A 495 -5.67 -6.44 -26.70
N SER A 496 -5.03 -5.31 -26.44
CA SER A 496 -4.27 -4.53 -27.43
C SER A 496 -2.79 -4.93 -27.50
N GLY A 497 -2.36 -5.94 -26.74
CA GLY A 497 -0.95 -6.30 -26.56
C GLY A 497 -0.26 -5.51 -25.43
N LEU A 498 -0.82 -4.37 -25.00
CA LEU A 498 -0.37 -3.64 -23.82
C LEU A 498 -1.01 -4.22 -22.54
N PRO A 499 -0.30 -4.31 -21.42
CA PRO A 499 -0.84 -4.91 -20.20
C PRO A 499 -1.88 -4.02 -19.52
N TYR A 500 -2.87 -4.66 -18.89
CA TYR A 500 -3.62 -4.01 -17.81
C TYR A 500 -2.74 -3.96 -16.57
N LEU A 501 -2.77 -2.83 -15.86
CA LEU A 501 -2.04 -2.66 -14.60
C LEU A 501 -3.02 -2.71 -13.43
N ILE A 502 -2.68 -3.46 -12.39
CA ILE A 502 -3.51 -3.67 -11.21
C ILE A 502 -2.74 -3.18 -10.00
N PHE A 503 -3.39 -2.31 -9.21
CA PHE A 503 -2.81 -1.67 -8.04
C PHE A 503 -3.58 -2.09 -6.80
N GLY A 504 -2.85 -2.51 -5.77
CA GLY A 504 -3.38 -2.91 -4.48
C GLY A 504 -2.59 -2.26 -3.35
N GLY A 505 -3.28 -1.95 -2.26
CA GLY A 505 -2.63 -1.41 -1.07
C GLY A 505 -3.65 -1.10 0.01
N ASN A 506 -3.44 0.00 0.72
CA ASN A 506 -4.06 0.44 1.98
C ASN A 506 -3.20 0.17 3.23
N GLN A 507 -3.41 1.03 4.24
CA GLN A 507 -2.81 0.94 5.56
C GLN A 507 -3.79 1.46 6.62
N SER A 508 -4.17 0.60 7.55
CA SER A 508 -5.10 0.87 8.63
C SER A 508 -4.40 1.16 9.95
N ARG A 509 -3.21 0.59 10.16
CA ARG A 509 -2.41 0.69 11.40
C ARG A 509 -1.58 1.99 11.42
N ILE A 510 -2.31 3.10 11.31
CA ILE A 510 -1.78 4.45 11.34
C ILE A 510 -2.33 5.19 12.56
N LYS A 511 -1.59 6.19 13.03
CA LYS A 511 -2.08 7.03 14.11
C LYS A 511 -3.40 7.73 13.77
N PRO A 512 -4.37 7.80 14.72
CA PRO A 512 -5.67 8.42 14.47
C PRO A 512 -5.59 9.85 13.93
N GLU A 513 -4.61 10.63 14.36
CA GLU A 513 -4.41 12.00 13.88
C GLU A 513 -3.97 12.12 12.42
N LEU A 514 -3.51 11.03 11.78
CA LEU A 514 -3.22 10.99 10.34
C LEU A 514 -4.37 10.41 9.51
N GLY A 515 -5.26 9.65 10.14
CA GLY A 515 -6.42 9.00 9.52
C GLY A 515 -6.06 7.73 8.75
N SER A 516 -6.84 6.67 8.95
CA SER A 516 -6.66 5.39 8.23
C SER A 516 -6.70 5.60 6.72
N GLN A 517 -5.76 4.96 6.03
CA GLN A 517 -5.56 5.12 4.60
C GLN A 517 -6.12 3.90 3.87
N LEU A 518 -7.45 3.77 3.92
CA LEU A 518 -8.24 2.67 3.35
C LEU A 518 -9.02 3.12 2.10
N GLY A 519 -8.50 4.12 1.38
CA GLY A 519 -9.18 4.76 0.26
C GLY A 519 -9.16 3.97 -1.05
N SER A 520 -8.42 2.86 -1.12
CA SER A 520 -8.37 1.98 -2.29
C SER A 520 -9.28 0.77 -2.11
N TYR A 521 -9.93 0.35 -3.19
CA TYR A 521 -10.63 -0.92 -3.30
C TYR A 521 -9.99 -1.82 -4.38
N GLY A 522 -8.72 -1.55 -4.68
CA GLY A 522 -8.03 -2.10 -5.82
C GLY A 522 -8.38 -1.35 -7.11
N TRP A 523 -7.35 -1.01 -7.89
CA TRP A 523 -7.54 -0.25 -9.13
C TRP A 523 -6.98 -0.99 -10.31
N VAL A 524 -7.77 -1.10 -11.38
CA VAL A 524 -7.32 -1.64 -12.66
C VAL A 524 -7.22 -0.49 -13.64
N LEU A 525 -6.07 -0.36 -14.29
CA LEU A 525 -5.84 0.60 -15.34
C LEU A 525 -5.85 -0.10 -16.70
N ASN A 526 -6.70 0.38 -17.59
CA ASN A 526 -6.73 -0.03 -18.99
C ASN A 526 -5.79 0.87 -19.82
N PRO A 527 -4.87 0.30 -20.62
CA PRO A 527 -4.08 1.06 -21.56
C PRO A 527 -4.97 1.60 -22.68
N VAL A 528 -4.98 2.92 -22.88
CA VAL A 528 -5.67 3.62 -23.98
C VAL A 528 -4.72 3.81 -25.17
N SER A 529 -3.45 4.08 -24.88
CA SER A 529 -2.33 4.07 -25.82
C SER A 529 -1.05 3.72 -25.06
N ALA A 530 0.08 3.61 -25.76
CA ALA A 530 1.37 3.22 -25.15
C ALA A 530 1.71 4.01 -23.87
N ASN A 531 1.38 5.30 -23.80
CA ASN A 531 1.76 6.17 -22.68
C ASN A 531 0.55 6.72 -21.90
N LEU A 532 -0.64 6.16 -22.10
CA LEU A 532 -1.87 6.67 -21.48
C LEU A 532 -2.71 5.53 -20.92
N TRP A 533 -2.98 5.60 -19.62
CA TRP A 533 -3.83 4.66 -18.91
C TRP A 533 -5.07 5.35 -18.35
N LYS A 534 -6.18 4.61 -18.31
CA LYS A 534 -7.43 5.06 -17.71
C LYS A 534 -7.87 4.07 -16.64
N ALA A 535 -8.26 4.59 -15.47
CA ALA A 535 -8.84 3.77 -14.43
C ALA A 535 -10.18 3.17 -14.89
N MET A 536 -10.33 1.86 -14.69
CA MET A 536 -11.58 1.14 -14.86
C MET A 536 -12.36 1.17 -13.55
N LYS A 537 -13.67 1.36 -13.64
CA LYS A 537 -14.55 1.21 -12.48
C LYS A 537 -14.63 -0.27 -12.08
N PRO A 538 -14.93 -0.60 -10.81
CA PRO A 538 -15.14 -1.98 -10.38
C PRO A 538 -16.19 -2.74 -11.20
N GLN A 539 -17.20 -2.05 -11.72
CA GLN A 539 -18.23 -2.66 -12.57
C GLN A 539 -17.70 -3.07 -13.95
N GLU A 540 -16.66 -2.40 -14.44
CA GLU A 540 -16.03 -2.65 -15.74
C GLU A 540 -14.91 -3.69 -15.57
N SER A 541 -14.07 -3.52 -14.55
CA SER A 541 -12.95 -4.44 -14.29
C SER A 541 -13.39 -5.73 -13.62
N GLY A 542 -14.46 -5.71 -12.83
CA GLY A 542 -14.84 -6.79 -11.92
C GLY A 542 -13.93 -6.94 -10.70
N PHE A 543 -12.98 -6.01 -10.51
CA PHE A 543 -12.06 -5.98 -9.38
C PHE A 543 -12.60 -5.08 -8.27
N LEU A 544 -12.95 -5.68 -7.15
CA LEU A 544 -13.35 -4.98 -5.94
C LEU A 544 -12.79 -5.73 -4.73
N VAL A 545 -11.70 -5.22 -4.19
CA VAL A 545 -11.01 -5.83 -3.05
C VAL A 545 -10.71 -4.75 -2.02
N THR A 546 -11.41 -4.80 -0.89
CA THR A 546 -11.18 -3.91 0.25
C THR A 546 -10.15 -4.51 1.21
N GLY A 547 -9.64 -3.69 2.14
CA GLY A 547 -8.64 -4.10 3.13
C GLY A 547 -7.22 -3.88 2.64
N GLU A 548 -6.24 -4.35 3.41
CA GLU A 548 -4.81 -4.12 3.16
C GLU A 548 -4.27 -5.16 2.19
N ILE A 549 -4.28 -4.86 0.89
CA ILE A 549 -3.66 -5.72 -0.12
C ILE A 549 -2.15 -5.61 -0.01
N ARG A 550 -1.47 -6.75 0.09
CA ARG A 550 -0.02 -6.85 0.33
C ARG A 550 0.72 -7.53 -0.82
N SER A 551 0.08 -8.47 -1.50
CA SER A 551 0.55 -8.99 -2.78
C SER A 551 -0.60 -9.43 -3.68
N MET A 552 -0.30 -9.48 -4.98
CA MET A 552 -1.16 -10.00 -6.02
C MET A 552 -0.32 -10.88 -6.93
N LEU A 553 -0.76 -12.12 -7.18
CA LEU A 553 -0.04 -13.07 -8.01
C LEU A 553 -0.93 -13.59 -9.14
N PRO A 554 -0.58 -13.34 -10.40
CA PRO A 554 -1.13 -14.09 -11.52
C PRO A 554 -0.76 -15.57 -11.36
N ILE A 555 -1.68 -16.51 -11.55
CA ILE A 555 -1.44 -17.95 -11.39
C ILE A 555 -2.32 -18.78 -12.32
N GLN A 556 -1.83 -19.92 -12.79
CA GLN A 556 -2.64 -20.90 -13.51
C GLN A 556 -3.36 -21.84 -12.53
N ILE A 557 -4.69 -21.88 -12.59
CA ILE A 557 -5.51 -22.83 -11.81
C ILE A 557 -6.50 -23.52 -12.73
N GLU A 558 -6.39 -24.85 -12.84
CA GLU A 558 -7.09 -25.67 -13.84
C GLU A 558 -6.81 -25.17 -15.27
N ASN A 559 -5.55 -24.84 -15.59
CA ASN A 559 -5.10 -24.30 -16.89
C ASN A 559 -5.82 -23.01 -17.33
N LYS A 560 -6.35 -22.25 -16.37
CA LYS A 560 -6.96 -20.94 -16.62
C LYS A 560 -6.13 -19.87 -15.91
N PRO A 561 -5.96 -18.68 -16.50
CA PRO A 561 -5.27 -17.57 -15.84
C PRO A 561 -6.15 -17.01 -14.72
N ASN A 562 -5.57 -16.86 -13.54
CA ASN A 562 -6.22 -16.25 -12.38
C ASN A 562 -5.30 -15.19 -11.77
N LEU A 563 -5.87 -14.32 -10.95
CA LEU A 563 -5.17 -13.42 -10.06
C LEU A 563 -5.56 -13.77 -8.63
N VAL A 564 -4.58 -14.10 -7.79
CA VAL A 564 -4.78 -14.30 -6.36
C VAL A 564 -4.37 -13.03 -5.63
N VAL A 565 -5.24 -12.55 -4.74
CA VAL A 565 -5.00 -11.34 -3.94
C VAL A 565 -4.82 -11.73 -2.48
N PHE A 566 -3.68 -11.37 -1.91
CA PHE A 566 -3.33 -11.63 -0.52
C PHE A 566 -3.47 -10.35 0.29
N ARG A 567 -4.13 -10.46 1.43
CA ARG A 567 -4.48 -9.33 2.28
C ARG A 567 -4.13 -9.62 3.73
N ASN A 568 -3.75 -8.56 4.43
CA ASN A 568 -3.56 -8.66 5.86
C ASN A 568 -4.88 -9.03 6.57
N ASN A 569 -4.82 -9.89 7.59
CA ASN A 569 -5.93 -10.35 8.42
C ASN A 569 -7.08 -11.05 7.68
N GLU A 570 -6.87 -11.50 6.44
CA GLU A 570 -7.93 -12.00 5.57
C GLU A 570 -7.51 -13.28 4.84
N THR A 571 -8.50 -13.99 4.30
CA THR A 571 -8.28 -15.13 3.40
C THR A 571 -8.00 -14.62 1.97
N PRO A 572 -7.10 -15.27 1.20
CA PRO A 572 -6.85 -14.92 -0.19
C PRO A 572 -8.12 -14.96 -1.06
N ILE A 573 -8.21 -14.04 -2.01
CA ILE A 573 -9.31 -13.99 -2.98
C ILE A 573 -8.77 -14.38 -4.36
N VAL A 574 -9.51 -15.21 -5.09
CA VAL A 574 -9.13 -15.63 -6.44
C VAL A 574 -10.07 -15.02 -7.48
N PHE A 575 -9.51 -14.38 -8.49
CA PHE A 575 -10.23 -13.91 -9.67
C PHE A 575 -9.78 -14.71 -10.90
N ILE A 576 -10.71 -15.16 -11.74
CA ILE A 576 -10.37 -15.60 -13.09
C ILE A 576 -10.17 -14.39 -13.99
N ILE A 577 -9.13 -14.42 -14.83
CA ILE A 577 -8.84 -13.40 -15.86
C ILE A 577 -9.54 -13.82 -17.16
N ARG A 578 -10.31 -12.91 -17.79
CA ARG A 578 -11.20 -13.20 -18.92
C ARG A 578 -10.86 -12.45 -20.21
#